data_AF-A0A5M4FG85-F1
#
_entry.id   AF-A0A5M4FG85-F1
#
_cell.length_a   1.000
_cell.length_b   1.000
_cell.length_c   1.000
_cell.angle_alpha   90.00
_cell.angle_beta   90.00
_cell.angle_gamma   90.00
#
_symmetry.space_group_name_H-M   'P 1'
#
loop_
_entity.id
_entity.type
_entity.pdbx_description
1 polymer ?
#
loop_
_entity_poly.entity_id
_entity_poly.type
_entity_poly.pdbx_seq_one_letter_code
_entity_poly.pdbx_strand_id
1 'polypeptide(L)'
;MGDDLEQAVAAQIAGSIVVRRRRKRSRTTIAAFATAGVIVVGAGAAAAVTLLSPDTVERGMPGSSVIFIDTDPTCTKKSDVEFDCTLAKAPSKEVLSDYKGTKETFNDADDNIAGGCIGQDSAGLHWTCYAGEKAVEMDIIGKDLLGQHTNGPAAG
;
A
#
# COMPACT_ATOMS: atom_id res chain seq x y z
N MET A 1 29.83 -8.50 -29.00
CA MET A 1 28.95 -8.70 -27.82
C MET A 1 28.93 -7.34 -27.15
N GLY A 2 28.20 -6.38 -27.71
CA GLY A 2 26.74 -6.42 -27.84
C GLY A 2 26.20 -6.01 -26.46
N ASP A 3 26.29 -4.73 -26.11
CA ASP A 3 25.29 -3.69 -26.43
C ASP A 3 23.90 -4.14 -26.00
N ASP A 4 23.52 -3.85 -24.75
CA ASP A 4 22.14 -3.94 -24.23
C ASP A 4 21.97 -3.13 -22.93
N LEU A 5 22.54 -1.92 -22.87
CA LEU A 5 22.14 -0.89 -21.88
C LEU A 5 21.43 0.28 -22.58
N GLU A 6 20.66 -0.03 -23.63
CA GLU A 6 19.64 0.84 -24.21
C GLU A 6 18.38 0.01 -24.49
N GLN A 7 17.61 -0.37 -23.47
CA GLN A 7 16.16 -0.42 -23.65
C GLN A 7 15.41 -0.32 -22.31
N ALA A 8 14.52 0.66 -22.23
CA ALA A 8 13.37 0.71 -21.34
C ALA A 8 13.57 1.14 -19.88
N VAL A 9 14.17 2.31 -19.67
CA VAL A 9 13.41 3.37 -18.99
C VAL A 9 13.33 4.54 -19.96
N ALA A 10 12.32 4.43 -20.82
CA ALA A 10 11.81 5.52 -21.62
C ALA A 10 11.76 6.80 -20.77
N ALA A 11 12.31 7.92 -21.22
CA ALA A 11 11.52 8.94 -21.89
C ALA A 11 10.12 9.04 -21.23
N GLN A 12 9.74 10.09 -20.52
CA GLN A 12 9.74 11.47 -20.97
C GLN A 12 9.35 12.36 -19.79
N ILE A 13 10.27 12.97 -19.03
CA ILE A 13 9.94 14.18 -18.26
C ILE A 13 11.15 15.10 -18.20
N ALA A 14 11.35 15.89 -19.27
CA ALA A 14 11.85 17.26 -19.20
C ALA A 14 12.03 17.78 -20.63
N GLY A 15 11.19 18.73 -21.02
CA GLY A 15 11.41 19.49 -22.24
C GLY A 15 12.72 20.27 -22.20
N SER A 16 13.28 20.56 -23.37
CA SER A 16 13.84 21.88 -23.72
C SER A 16 14.46 21.82 -25.12
N ILE A 17 14.00 22.74 -25.95
CA ILE A 17 14.53 23.14 -27.24
C ILE A 17 16.03 23.49 -27.12
N VAL A 18 16.89 23.08 -28.08
CA VAL A 18 17.90 23.93 -28.76
C VAL A 18 18.72 23.09 -29.77
N VAL A 19 18.96 23.76 -30.91
CA VAL A 19 19.56 23.37 -32.18
C VAL A 19 21.12 23.33 -32.16
N ARG A 20 21.71 22.59 -33.11
CA ARG A 20 23.04 22.73 -33.82
C ARG A 20 24.23 21.79 -33.49
N ARG A 21 24.49 20.91 -34.47
CA ARG A 21 25.71 20.68 -35.30
C ARG A 21 27.14 20.63 -34.68
N ARG A 22 27.83 19.56 -35.14
CA ARG A 22 29.24 19.41 -35.64
C ARG A 22 30.35 18.88 -34.71
N ARG A 23 30.79 17.66 -35.07
CA ARG A 23 32.16 17.17 -35.40
C ARG A 23 33.28 17.11 -34.31
N LYS A 24 33.90 15.92 -34.33
CA LYS A 24 35.32 15.54 -34.13
C LYS A 24 35.83 15.27 -32.69
N ARG A 25 35.97 13.96 -32.42
CA ARG A 25 37.23 13.22 -32.19
C ARG A 25 38.33 13.98 -31.41
N SER A 26 38.58 13.60 -30.15
CA SER A 26 39.95 13.42 -29.62
C SER A 26 39.93 12.70 -28.27
N ARG A 27 40.92 11.82 -28.09
CA ARG A 27 41.27 11.07 -26.88
C ARG A 27 41.88 12.03 -25.86
N THR A 28 41.69 11.74 -24.56
CA THR A 28 42.58 11.95 -23.38
C THR A 28 41.72 12.30 -22.15
N THR A 29 41.55 11.37 -21.22
CA THR A 29 42.29 11.18 -19.94
C THR A 29 41.72 12.04 -18.80
N ILE A 30 41.74 11.43 -17.61
CA ILE A 30 41.73 12.01 -16.26
C ILE A 30 40.42 11.79 -15.49
N ALA A 31 40.56 10.89 -14.51
CA ALA A 31 39.65 10.64 -13.41
C ALA A 31 39.45 11.89 -12.57
N ALA A 32 38.20 12.12 -12.14
CA ALA A 32 37.89 13.01 -11.04
C ALA A 32 37.00 12.25 -10.06
N PHE A 33 37.57 12.00 -8.87
CA PHE A 33 36.83 11.56 -7.71
C PHE A 33 35.77 12.60 -7.37
N ALA A 34 34.49 12.19 -7.41
CA ALA A 34 33.40 12.94 -6.82
C ALA A 34 32.78 12.05 -5.74
N THR A 35 33.22 12.24 -4.50
CA THR A 35 32.46 11.88 -3.30
C THR A 35 31.17 12.70 -3.30
N ALA A 36 30.11 12.16 -3.91
CA ALA A 36 28.76 12.70 -3.82
C ALA A 36 28.00 11.91 -2.76
N GLY A 37 27.39 12.64 -1.83
CA GLY A 37 26.96 12.17 -0.52
C GLY A 37 26.05 10.95 -0.53
N VAL A 38 26.22 10.14 0.51
CA VAL A 38 25.20 9.18 0.94
C VAL A 38 23.98 10.00 1.31
N ILE A 39 23.01 10.07 0.39
CA ILE A 39 21.65 10.47 0.74
C ILE A 39 21.14 9.32 1.60
N VAL A 40 21.16 9.52 2.92
CA VAL A 40 20.34 8.73 3.82
C VAL A 40 18.91 9.08 3.46
N VAL A 41 18.32 8.31 2.55
CA VAL A 41 16.87 8.32 2.33
C VAL A 41 16.25 7.64 3.54
N GLY A 42 16.29 8.33 4.67
CA GLY A 42 15.42 8.08 5.81
C GLY A 42 14.06 8.68 5.47
N ALA A 43 13.41 8.13 4.46
CA ALA A 43 12.04 8.44 4.13
C ALA A 43 11.39 7.10 3.86
N GLY A 44 10.70 6.58 4.89
CA GLY A 44 9.75 5.50 4.69
C GLY A 44 8.91 5.86 3.46
N ALA A 45 8.84 4.93 2.51
CA ALA A 45 7.98 5.08 1.36
C ALA A 45 6.58 5.34 1.92
N ALA A 46 6.12 6.60 1.87
CA ALA A 46 4.71 6.89 1.97
C ALA A 46 4.13 6.18 0.75
N ALA A 47 3.59 4.99 0.99
CA ALA A 47 3.08 4.12 -0.05
C ALA A 47 2.15 4.97 -0.90
N ALA A 48 2.41 5.01 -2.21
CA ALA A 48 1.44 5.55 -3.13
C ALA A 48 0.14 4.82 -2.84
N VAL A 49 -0.86 5.52 -2.31
CA VAL A 49 -2.20 4.99 -2.14
C VAL A 49 -2.69 4.69 -3.54
N THR A 50 -2.49 3.45 -3.98
CA THR A 50 -3.18 2.93 -5.14
C THR A 50 -4.66 3.10 -4.82
N LEU A 51 -5.43 3.67 -5.75
CA LEU A 51 -6.89 3.70 -5.59
C LEU A 51 -7.34 2.24 -5.45
N LEU A 52 -7.54 1.78 -4.22
CA LEU A 52 -7.96 0.42 -3.97
C LEU A 52 -9.36 0.22 -4.55
N SER A 53 -9.55 -0.91 -5.22
CA SER A 53 -10.88 -1.38 -5.57
C SER A 53 -11.52 -2.06 -4.36
N PRO A 54 -12.86 -2.09 -4.28
CA PRO A 54 -13.57 -2.87 -3.27
C PRO A 54 -13.09 -4.32 -3.19
N ASP A 55 -12.90 -5.00 -4.33
CA ASP A 55 -12.46 -6.40 -4.38
C ASP A 55 -11.09 -6.64 -3.74
N THR A 56 -10.23 -5.61 -3.70
CA THR A 56 -8.94 -5.70 -3.02
C THR A 56 -9.12 -5.61 -1.51
N VAL A 57 -10.02 -4.73 -1.03
CA VAL A 57 -10.34 -4.63 0.40
C VAL A 57 -11.02 -5.92 0.88
N GLU A 58 -11.99 -6.44 0.13
CA GLU A 58 -12.70 -7.70 0.44
C GLU A 58 -11.73 -8.87 0.62
N ARG A 59 -10.81 -9.06 -0.34
CA ARG A 59 -9.80 -10.13 -0.25
C ARG A 59 -8.74 -9.85 0.81
N GLY A 60 -8.43 -8.58 1.04
CA GLY A 60 -7.41 -8.12 1.98
C GLY A 60 -7.79 -8.30 3.44
N MET A 61 -9.09 -8.22 3.77
CA MET A 61 -9.60 -8.40 5.14
C MET A 61 -9.17 -9.77 5.75
N PRO A 62 -9.57 -10.93 5.18
CA PRO A 62 -9.18 -12.23 5.72
C PRO A 62 -7.68 -12.55 5.60
N GLY A 63 -6.95 -11.84 4.73
CA GLY A 63 -5.49 -11.97 4.61
C GLY A 63 -4.72 -11.36 5.79
N SER A 64 -5.33 -10.42 6.50
CA SER A 64 -4.65 -9.60 7.52
C SER A 64 -5.08 -9.91 8.95
N SER A 65 -6.34 -10.30 9.18
CA SER A 65 -6.85 -10.59 10.52
C SER A 65 -7.72 -11.85 10.56
N VAL A 66 -7.52 -12.68 11.61
CA VAL A 66 -8.22 -13.95 11.78
C VAL A 66 -9.72 -13.78 12.00
N ILE A 67 -10.15 -12.60 12.48
CA ILE A 67 -11.56 -12.27 12.71
C ILE A 67 -12.40 -12.33 11.43
N PHE A 68 -11.77 -12.09 10.26
CA PHE A 68 -12.42 -12.07 8.96
C PHE A 68 -12.36 -13.42 8.21
N ILE A 69 -11.72 -14.44 8.79
CA ILE A 69 -11.66 -15.77 8.16
C ILE A 69 -13.05 -16.41 8.17
N ASP A 70 -13.44 -16.98 7.03
CA ASP A 70 -14.73 -17.65 6.79
C ASP A 70 -15.98 -16.73 6.90
N THR A 71 -15.80 -15.40 6.86
CA THR A 71 -16.91 -14.42 7.01
C THR A 71 -17.46 -13.87 5.70
N ASP A 72 -16.80 -14.12 4.57
CA ASP A 72 -17.17 -13.69 3.21
C ASP A 72 -17.51 -12.18 3.12
N PRO A 73 -16.52 -11.28 3.26
CA PRO A 73 -16.74 -9.84 3.19
C PRO A 73 -17.19 -9.38 1.81
N THR A 74 -18.03 -8.35 1.78
CA THR A 74 -18.41 -7.60 0.57
C THR A 74 -18.32 -6.12 0.88
N CYS A 75 -17.66 -5.35 0.02
CA CYS A 75 -17.36 -3.94 0.26
C CYS A 75 -17.93 -3.06 -0.85
N THR A 76 -18.35 -1.86 -0.48
CA THR A 76 -18.73 -0.80 -1.42
C THR A 76 -17.84 0.41 -1.18
N LYS A 77 -17.26 0.94 -2.26
CA LYS A 77 -16.46 2.17 -2.21
C LYS A 77 -17.36 3.38 -1.91
N LYS A 78 -17.07 4.11 -0.84
CA LYS A 78 -17.73 5.39 -0.51
C LYS A 78 -16.92 6.58 -0.99
N SER A 79 -15.59 6.49 -0.90
CA SER A 79 -14.63 7.46 -1.43
C SER A 79 -13.35 6.76 -1.88
N ASP A 80 -12.34 7.50 -2.35
CA ASP A 80 -11.06 6.92 -2.76
C ASP A 80 -10.31 6.17 -1.66
N VAL A 81 -10.61 6.46 -0.40
CA VAL A 81 -9.95 5.87 0.76
C VAL A 81 -10.92 5.30 1.78
N GLU A 82 -12.23 5.26 1.50
CA GLU A 82 -13.25 4.78 2.45
C GLU A 82 -14.16 3.74 1.80
N PHE A 83 -14.37 2.65 2.51
CA PHE A 83 -15.14 1.48 2.09
C PHE A 83 -16.09 1.06 3.21
N ASP A 84 -17.29 0.67 2.82
CA ASP A 84 -18.32 0.13 3.71
C ASP A 84 -18.46 -1.35 3.41
N CYS A 85 -18.12 -2.18 4.39
CA CYS A 85 -18.01 -3.62 4.23
C CYS A 85 -19.01 -4.34 5.13
N THR A 86 -19.62 -5.38 4.59
CA THR A 86 -20.52 -6.29 5.30
C THR A 86 -19.97 -7.70 5.27
N LEU A 87 -20.12 -8.41 6.39
CA LEU A 87 -19.79 -9.84 6.48
C LEU A 87 -21.05 -10.67 6.28
N ALA A 88 -20.98 -11.73 5.48
CA ALA A 88 -22.10 -12.66 5.32
C ALA A 88 -22.37 -13.48 6.59
N LYS A 89 -21.34 -13.67 7.42
CA LYS A 89 -21.38 -14.41 8.69
C LYS A 89 -20.65 -13.64 9.77
N ALA A 90 -21.12 -13.76 11.00
CA ALA A 90 -20.42 -13.19 12.15
C ALA A 90 -19.05 -13.88 12.33
N PRO A 91 -18.03 -13.17 12.85
CA PRO A 91 -16.74 -13.76 13.18
C PRO A 91 -16.90 -14.96 14.12
N SER A 92 -16.16 -16.03 13.82
CA SER A 92 -16.24 -17.30 14.56
C SER A 92 -14.90 -17.82 15.07
N LYS A 93 -13.78 -17.29 14.56
CA LYS A 93 -12.43 -17.68 14.98
C LYS A 93 -11.98 -16.91 16.21
N GLU A 94 -12.32 -15.62 16.25
CA GLU A 94 -12.05 -14.72 17.35
C GLU A 94 -13.38 -14.11 17.79
N VAL A 95 -13.94 -14.64 18.89
CA VAL A 95 -15.28 -14.28 19.35
C VAL A 95 -15.19 -13.23 20.43
N LEU A 96 -15.64 -12.01 20.10
CA LEU A 96 -15.77 -10.91 21.03
C LEU A 96 -17.23 -10.78 21.50
N SER A 97 -17.42 -10.23 22.71
CA SER A 97 -18.75 -9.92 23.24
C SER A 97 -19.41 -8.71 22.56
N ASP A 98 -18.59 -7.81 21.99
CA ASP A 98 -19.00 -6.63 21.24
C ASP A 98 -17.88 -6.28 20.24
N TYR A 99 -18.20 -6.27 18.95
CA TYR A 99 -17.26 -5.91 17.88
C TYR A 99 -17.28 -4.42 17.54
N LYS A 100 -18.19 -3.64 18.14
CA LYS A 100 -18.30 -2.23 17.83
C LYS A 100 -17.05 -1.49 18.29
N GLY A 101 -16.41 -0.79 17.36
CA GLY A 101 -15.16 -0.07 17.61
C GLY A 101 -13.91 -0.94 17.57
N THR A 102 -14.04 -2.26 17.39
CA THR A 102 -12.88 -3.15 17.15
C THR A 102 -12.18 -2.70 15.88
N LYS A 103 -10.84 -2.63 15.94
CA LYS A 103 -9.96 -2.12 14.89
C LYS A 103 -9.11 -3.27 14.35
N GLU A 104 -9.12 -3.45 13.05
CA GLU A 104 -8.44 -4.55 12.38
C GLU A 104 -7.71 -4.05 11.14
N THR A 105 -6.61 -4.68 10.75
CA THR A 105 -5.91 -4.36 9.51
C THR A 105 -6.54 -5.06 8.30
N PHE A 106 -6.24 -4.58 7.09
CA PHE A 106 -6.45 -5.35 5.86
C PHE A 106 -5.23 -5.19 4.94
N ASN A 107 -4.98 -6.19 4.10
CA ASN A 107 -3.84 -6.21 3.20
C ASN A 107 -4.19 -5.76 1.78
N ASP A 108 -3.18 -5.33 1.00
CA ASP A 108 -3.26 -5.27 -0.45
C ASP A 108 -3.02 -6.66 -1.09
N ALA A 109 -2.92 -6.70 -2.42
CA ALA A 109 -2.70 -7.93 -3.18
C ALA A 109 -1.30 -8.54 -3.00
N ASP A 110 -0.35 -7.78 -2.42
CA ASP A 110 1.04 -8.18 -2.18
C ASP A 110 1.28 -8.48 -0.69
N ASP A 111 0.20 -8.73 0.07
CA ASP A 111 0.18 -9.02 1.50
C ASP A 111 0.78 -7.92 2.40
N ASN A 112 0.81 -6.68 1.91
CA ASN A 112 1.20 -5.52 2.72
C ASN A 112 -0.02 -4.89 3.37
N ILE A 113 0.12 -4.44 4.63
CA ILE A 113 -0.95 -3.71 5.32
C ILE A 113 -1.28 -2.45 4.53
N ALA A 114 -2.49 -2.42 3.96
CA ALA A 114 -2.94 -1.34 3.08
C ALA A 114 -3.88 -0.36 3.78
N GLY A 115 -4.34 -0.70 4.98
CA GLY A 115 -5.24 0.14 5.77
C GLY A 115 -5.81 -0.61 6.97
N GLY A 116 -6.95 -0.13 7.46
CA GLY A 116 -7.66 -0.79 8.55
C GLY A 116 -9.16 -0.55 8.54
N CYS A 117 -9.88 -1.44 9.22
CA CYS A 117 -11.31 -1.48 9.38
C CYS A 117 -11.72 -1.25 10.84
N ILE A 118 -12.85 -0.59 11.06
CA ILE A 118 -13.45 -0.39 12.37
C ILE A 118 -14.90 -0.91 12.40
N GLY A 119 -15.20 -1.79 13.35
CA GLY A 119 -16.51 -2.41 13.51
C GLY A 119 -17.59 -1.39 13.88
N GLN A 120 -18.75 -1.47 13.24
CA GLN A 120 -19.84 -0.50 13.39
C GLN A 120 -20.97 -1.00 14.30
N ASP A 121 -21.09 -2.31 14.46
CA ASP A 121 -22.11 -2.98 15.26
C ASP A 121 -21.52 -4.08 16.13
N SER A 122 -22.30 -4.51 17.13
CA SER A 122 -21.88 -5.48 18.12
C SER A 122 -21.85 -6.92 17.64
N ALA A 123 -22.49 -7.23 16.51
CA ALA A 123 -22.46 -8.56 15.90
C ALA A 123 -21.26 -8.75 14.97
N GLY A 124 -20.53 -7.68 14.66
CA GLY A 124 -19.36 -7.71 13.78
C GLY A 124 -19.74 -7.89 12.31
N LEU A 125 -20.96 -7.50 11.91
CA LEU A 125 -21.43 -7.70 10.54
C LEU A 125 -21.18 -6.50 9.63
N HIS A 126 -20.95 -5.31 10.18
CA HIS A 126 -20.69 -4.07 9.46
C HIS A 126 -19.37 -3.45 9.91
N TRP A 127 -18.57 -3.06 8.92
CA TRP A 127 -17.23 -2.51 9.10
C TRP A 127 -17.02 -1.32 8.18
N THR A 128 -16.40 -0.27 8.68
CA THR A 128 -15.93 0.84 7.84
C THR A 128 -14.42 0.72 7.71
N CYS A 129 -13.93 0.60 6.48
CA CYS A 129 -12.52 0.42 6.18
C CYS A 129 -11.94 1.66 5.52
N TYR A 130 -10.73 2.02 5.95
CA TYR A 130 -9.98 3.16 5.44
C TYR A 130 -8.65 2.70 4.85
N ALA A 131 -8.32 3.20 3.66
CA ALA A 131 -7.06 2.89 2.99
C ALA A 131 -5.96 3.92 3.32
N GLY A 132 -4.72 3.43 3.37
CA GLY A 132 -3.53 4.25 3.48
C GLY A 132 -3.47 5.08 4.77
N GLU A 133 -2.94 6.30 4.62
CA GLU A 133 -2.81 7.28 5.71
C GLU A 133 -4.14 7.58 6.40
N LYS A 134 -5.29 7.40 5.73
CA LYS A 134 -6.59 7.63 6.37
C LYS A 134 -6.84 6.68 7.53
N ALA A 135 -6.37 5.43 7.46
CA ALA A 135 -6.45 4.49 8.57
C ALA A 135 -5.61 4.93 9.77
N VAL A 136 -4.46 5.54 9.51
CA VAL A 136 -3.56 6.10 10.54
C VAL A 136 -4.20 7.33 11.18
N GLU A 137 -4.75 8.25 10.38
CA GLU A 137 -5.46 9.44 10.87
C GLU A 137 -6.65 9.09 11.77
N MET A 138 -7.35 8.00 11.44
CA MET A 138 -8.49 7.50 12.22
C MET A 138 -8.06 6.66 13.43
N ASP A 139 -6.75 6.57 13.72
CA ASP A 139 -6.17 5.80 14.81
C ASP A 139 -6.51 4.30 14.74
N ILE A 140 -6.79 3.77 13.54
CA ILE A 140 -7.12 2.36 13.36
C ILE A 140 -5.84 1.52 13.35
N ILE A 141 -4.79 2.03 12.70
CA ILE A 141 -3.48 1.40 12.63
C ILE A 141 -2.39 2.40 13.04
N GLY A 142 -1.30 1.89 13.62
CA GLY A 142 -0.08 2.67 13.84
C GLY A 142 0.56 3.08 12.52
N LYS A 143 1.21 4.26 12.49
CA LYS A 143 1.90 4.77 11.30
C LYS A 143 2.99 3.82 10.80
N ASP A 144 3.64 3.12 11.71
CA ASP A 144 4.69 2.16 11.43
C ASP A 144 4.19 0.88 10.77
N LEU A 145 2.89 0.55 10.89
CA LEU A 145 2.29 -0.65 10.30
C LEU A 145 1.95 -0.49 8.82
N LEU A 146 1.63 0.72 8.37
CA LEU A 146 1.20 0.93 6.99
C LEU A 146 2.31 0.54 6.01
N GLY A 147 1.99 -0.34 5.06
CA GLY A 147 2.92 -0.89 4.07
C GLY A 147 3.82 -2.01 4.58
N GLN A 148 3.70 -2.45 5.83
CA GLN A 148 4.44 -3.63 6.30
C GLN A 148 3.89 -4.90 5.65
N HIS A 149 4.78 -5.75 5.18
CA HIS A 149 4.43 -7.07 4.68
C HIS A 149 4.07 -8.01 5.83
N THR A 150 3.01 -8.79 5.66
CA THR A 150 2.54 -9.78 6.62
C THR A 150 2.77 -11.19 6.09
N ASN A 151 2.98 -12.17 6.99
CA ASN A 151 3.14 -13.58 6.61
C ASN A 151 1.87 -14.39 6.92
N GLY A 152 0.70 -13.74 6.77
CA GLY A 152 -0.61 -14.27 7.13
C GLY A 152 -1.32 -13.43 8.20
N PRO A 153 -2.58 -13.81 8.51
CA PRO A 153 -3.44 -13.00 9.36
C PRO A 153 -2.99 -12.99 10.82
N ALA A 154 -3.04 -11.82 11.45
CA ALA A 154 -2.81 -11.63 12.87
C ALA A 154 -4.03 -12.07 13.70
N ALA A 155 -3.78 -12.46 14.94
CA ALA A 155 -4.79 -12.76 15.96
C ALA A 155 -4.58 -11.84 17.17
N GLY A 156 -5.69 -11.37 17.76
CA GLY A 156 -5.75 -10.44 18.90
C GLY A 156 -5.85 -11.11 20.26
#